data_AF-A0AAV9ZG11-F1
#
_entry.id   AF-A0AAV9ZG11-F1
#
_cell.length_a   1.000
_cell.length_b   1.000
_cell.length_c   1.000
_cell.angle_alpha   90.00
_cell.angle_beta   90.00
_cell.angle_gamma   90.00
#
_symmetry.space_group_name_H-M   'P 1'
#
loop_
_entity.id
_entity.type
_entity.pdbx_description
1 polymer ?
#
loop_
_entity_poly.entity_id
_entity_poly.type
_entity_poly.pdbx_seq_one_letter_code
_entity_poly.pdbx_strand_id
1 'polypeptide(L)'
;MPPDHDNEGRHPALRQRSATVLEEARLWAATEYGYNSRRVHATMNENLKTRTKYDAHPWQLDVAEALLLRVDCLVIAGTGSGKTTPFLLPLLLPENKGKFALIVSPLLSLQAEQVRLI
;
A
#
# COMPACT_ATOMS: atom_id res chain seq x y z
N MET A 1 12.75 31.16 14.47
CA MET A 1 13.07 29.83 13.90
C MET A 1 13.72 30.09 12.56
N PRO A 2 14.98 29.70 12.32
CA PRO A 2 15.59 29.86 11.01
C PRO A 2 14.86 28.96 9.99
N PRO A 3 14.72 29.38 8.73
CA PRO A 3 14.17 28.53 7.68
C PRO A 3 15.07 27.31 7.47
N ASP A 4 14.43 26.13 7.46
CA ASP A 4 15.07 24.82 7.37
C ASP A 4 15.47 24.55 5.91
N HIS A 5 16.65 25.05 5.51
CA HIS A 5 17.16 24.97 4.13
C HIS A 5 17.58 23.55 3.68
N ASP A 6 17.48 22.54 4.55
CA ASP A 6 17.89 21.15 4.29
C ASP A 6 16.76 20.24 3.76
N ASN A 7 15.54 20.74 3.60
CA ASN A 7 14.37 19.88 3.35
C ASN A 7 14.10 19.56 1.86
N GLU A 8 14.59 20.40 0.94
CA GLU A 8 14.24 20.29 -0.50
C GLU A 8 14.87 19.07 -1.18
N GLY A 9 16.10 18.68 -0.81
CA GLY A 9 16.80 17.51 -1.37
C GLY A 9 16.44 16.18 -0.71
N ARG A 10 15.92 16.21 0.53
CA ARG A 10 15.68 15.00 1.34
C ARG A 10 14.46 14.23 0.87
N HIS A 11 13.39 14.92 0.49
CA HIS A 11 12.15 14.28 0.04
C HIS A 11 12.31 13.50 -1.29
N PRO A 12 12.96 14.04 -2.34
CA PRO A 12 13.28 13.28 -3.54
C PRO A 12 14.16 12.06 -3.28
N ALA A 13 15.21 12.21 -2.46
CA ALA A 13 16.12 11.11 -2.13
C ALA A 13 15.43 9.96 -1.38
N LEU A 14 14.54 10.30 -0.41
CA LEU A 14 13.73 9.30 0.29
C LEU A 14 12.78 8.56 -0.65
N ARG A 15 12.14 9.29 -1.58
CA ARG A 15 11.26 8.70 -2.59
C ARG A 15 12.00 7.77 -3.54
N GLN A 16 13.20 8.17 -3.97
CA GLN A 16 14.04 7.32 -4.81
C GLN A 16 14.43 6.05 -4.07
N ARG A 17 14.87 6.17 -2.82
CA ARG A 17 15.22 5.02 -1.99
C ARG A 17 14.04 4.06 -1.80
N SER A 18 12.84 4.57 -1.51
CA SER A 18 11.66 3.70 -1.35
C SER A 18 11.29 2.99 -2.65
N ALA A 19 11.43 3.67 -3.80
CA ALA A 19 11.20 3.05 -5.10
C ALA A 19 12.23 1.96 -5.41
N THR A 20 13.52 2.19 -5.12
CA THR A 20 14.59 1.19 -5.31
C THR A 20 14.34 -0.05 -4.47
N VAL A 21 14.04 0.09 -3.18
CA VAL A 21 13.79 -1.06 -2.30
C VAL A 21 12.60 -1.90 -2.78
N LEU A 22 11.51 -1.25 -3.21
CA LEU A 22 10.36 -1.97 -3.73
C LEU A 22 10.70 -2.67 -5.05
N GLU A 23 11.45 -2.03 -5.94
CA GLU A 23 11.86 -2.63 -7.20
C GLU A 23 12.79 -3.84 -7.01
N GLU A 24 13.75 -3.75 -6.09
CA GLU A 24 14.60 -4.89 -5.72
C GLU A 24 13.77 -6.07 -5.20
N ALA A 25 12.77 -5.81 -4.35
CA ALA A 25 11.86 -6.85 -3.87
C ALA A 25 11.03 -7.47 -5.00
N ARG A 26 10.55 -6.67 -5.96
CA ARG A 26 9.82 -7.15 -7.14
C ARG A 26 10.69 -8.04 -8.02
N LEU A 27 11.93 -7.62 -8.29
CA LEU A 27 12.88 -8.38 -9.11
C LEU A 27 13.25 -9.71 -8.45
N TRP A 28 13.51 -9.69 -7.14
CA TRP A 28 13.78 -10.90 -6.38
C TRP A 28 12.58 -11.86 -6.43
N ALA A 29 11.38 -11.37 -6.16
CA ALA A 29 10.14 -12.16 -6.20
C ALA A 29 9.83 -12.73 -7.60
N ALA A 30 10.08 -11.94 -8.65
CA ALA A 30 9.91 -12.37 -10.03
C ALA A 30 10.85 -13.53 -10.36
N THR A 31 12.08 -13.48 -9.86
CA THR A 31 13.11 -14.50 -10.07
C THR A 31 12.83 -15.76 -9.26
N GLU A 32 12.46 -15.62 -7.98
CA GLU A 32 12.34 -16.74 -7.05
C GLU A 32 11.06 -17.56 -7.26
N TYR A 33 9.93 -16.91 -7.53
CA TYR A 33 8.63 -17.58 -7.63
C TYR A 33 7.73 -17.03 -8.75
N GLY A 34 8.31 -16.41 -9.77
CA GLY A 34 7.57 -15.98 -10.96
C GLY A 34 6.54 -14.87 -10.68
N TYR A 35 6.76 -14.07 -9.64
CA TYR A 35 5.87 -12.98 -9.27
C TYR A 35 5.73 -11.95 -10.40
N ASN A 36 4.51 -11.44 -10.59
CA ASN A 36 4.20 -10.46 -11.63
C ASN A 36 3.46 -9.25 -11.05
N SER A 37 4.20 -8.17 -10.80
CA SER A 37 3.66 -6.92 -10.23
C SER A 37 2.51 -6.34 -11.03
N ARG A 38 2.61 -6.34 -12.37
CA ARG A 38 1.54 -5.79 -13.23
C ARG A 38 0.24 -6.57 -13.09
N ARG A 39 0.32 -7.90 -13.08
CA ARG A 39 -0.85 -8.77 -12.85
C ARG A 39 -1.44 -8.50 -11.47
N VAL A 40 -0.61 -8.48 -10.43
CA VAL A 40 -1.06 -8.25 -9.05
C VAL A 40 -1.72 -6.89 -8.89
N HIS A 41 -1.12 -5.81 -9.42
CA HIS A 41 -1.70 -4.47 -9.41
C HIS A 41 -3.06 -4.42 -10.13
N ALA A 42 -3.14 -5.01 -11.33
CA ALA A 42 -4.38 -5.05 -12.09
C ALA A 42 -5.48 -5.79 -11.31
N THR A 43 -5.17 -6.97 -10.77
CA THR A 43 -6.13 -7.77 -10.00
C THR A 43 -6.58 -7.04 -8.72
N MET A 44 -5.66 -6.40 -7.98
CA MET A 44 -6.03 -5.62 -6.80
C MET A 44 -6.95 -4.45 -7.17
N ASN A 45 -6.62 -3.70 -8.24
CA ASN A 45 -7.40 -2.55 -8.66
C ASN A 45 -8.79 -2.95 -9.18
N GLU A 46 -8.90 -4.00 -10.00
CA GLU A 46 -10.17 -4.52 -10.49
C GLU A 46 -11.08 -4.97 -9.34
N ASN A 47 -10.54 -5.74 -8.38
CA ASN A 47 -11.31 -6.18 -7.22
C ASN A 47 -11.72 -5.01 -6.31
N LEU A 48 -10.89 -3.98 -6.17
CA LEU A 48 -11.29 -2.78 -5.45
C LEU A 48 -12.45 -2.08 -6.17
N LYS A 49 -12.31 -1.85 -7.49
CA LYS A 49 -13.28 -1.13 -8.30
C LYS A 49 -14.64 -1.80 -8.31
N THR A 50 -14.70 -3.14 -8.37
CA THR A 50 -15.96 -3.90 -8.29
C THR A 50 -16.69 -3.71 -6.95
N ARG A 51 -15.98 -3.40 -5.87
CA ARG A 51 -16.56 -3.23 -4.52
C ARG A 51 -16.87 -1.77 -4.17
N THR A 52 -16.06 -0.83 -4.64
CA THR A 52 -16.12 0.58 -4.18
C THR A 52 -16.43 1.58 -5.29
N LYS A 53 -16.37 1.17 -6.58
CA LYS A 53 -16.45 2.02 -7.79
C LYS A 53 -15.24 2.94 -8.03
N TYR A 54 -14.23 2.93 -7.17
CA TYR A 54 -13.04 3.77 -7.30
C TYR A 54 -11.81 2.95 -7.67
N ASP A 55 -10.91 3.57 -8.45
CA ASP A 55 -9.57 3.04 -8.73
C ASP A 55 -8.62 3.39 -7.57
N ALA A 56 -7.69 2.49 -7.27
CA ALA A 56 -6.63 2.73 -6.30
C ALA A 56 -5.66 3.77 -6.86
N HIS A 57 -5.14 4.64 -5.98
CA HIS A 57 -4.03 5.50 -6.36
C HIS A 57 -2.74 4.67 -6.56
N PRO A 58 -1.82 5.09 -7.44
CA PRO A 58 -0.57 4.35 -7.68
C PRO A 58 0.22 4.05 -6.40
N TRP A 59 0.32 5.04 -5.50
CA TRP A 59 1.02 4.85 -4.22
C TRP A 59 0.33 3.82 -3.31
N GLN A 60 -1.00 3.66 -3.42
CA GLN A 60 -1.72 2.66 -2.63
C GLN A 60 -1.40 1.25 -3.12
N LEU A 61 -1.26 1.07 -4.43
CA LEU A 61 -0.84 -0.20 -5.04
C LEU A 61 0.61 -0.52 -4.70
N ASP A 62 1.51 0.47 -4.73
CA ASP A 62 2.91 0.30 -4.33
C ASP A 62 3.03 -0.16 -2.87
N VAL A 63 2.29 0.48 -1.95
CA VAL A 63 2.29 0.09 -0.53
C VAL A 63 1.66 -1.29 -0.33
N ALA A 64 0.53 -1.58 -0.98
CA ALA A 64 -0.12 -2.89 -0.88
C ALA A 64 0.80 -4.01 -1.39
N GLU A 65 1.52 -3.77 -2.49
CA GLU A 65 2.50 -4.71 -3.01
C GLU A 65 3.70 -4.86 -2.09
N ALA A 66 4.21 -3.77 -1.51
CA ALA A 66 5.29 -3.86 -0.53
C ALA A 66 4.90 -4.76 0.65
N LEU A 67 3.66 -4.67 1.14
CA LEU A 67 3.14 -5.59 2.17
C LEU A 67 3.12 -7.05 1.70
N LEU A 68 2.72 -7.33 0.46
CA LEU A 68 2.74 -8.69 -0.12
C LEU A 68 4.16 -9.25 -0.24
N LEU A 69 5.11 -8.39 -0.59
CA LEU A 69 6.53 -8.70 -0.74
C LEU A 69 7.31 -8.66 0.58
N ARG A 70 6.61 -8.49 1.72
CA ARG A 70 7.20 -8.45 3.07
C ARG A 70 8.23 -7.33 3.26
N VAL A 71 8.00 -6.20 2.60
CA VAL A 71 8.78 -4.97 2.76
C VAL A 71 8.07 -4.05 3.75
N ASP A 72 8.75 -3.71 4.83
CA ASP A 72 8.24 -2.76 5.82
C ASP A 72 8.08 -1.35 5.24
N CYS A 73 6.95 -0.70 5.54
CA CYS A 73 6.59 0.59 4.96
C CYS A 73 6.27 1.63 6.05
N LEU A 74 6.77 2.85 5.85
CA LEU A 74 6.30 4.05 6.54
C LEU A 74 5.56 4.94 5.54
N VAL A 75 4.26 5.16 5.78
CA VAL A 75 3.40 5.97 4.90
C VAL A 75 2.99 7.26 5.60
N ILE A 76 3.34 8.40 4.99
CA ILE A 76 2.90 9.72 5.44
C ILE A 76 1.88 10.24 4.42
N ALA A 77 0.62 10.31 4.82
CA ALA A 77 -0.46 10.82 3.97
C ALA A 77 -1.54 11.53 4.79
N GLY A 78 -2.13 12.59 4.21
CA GLY A 78 -3.17 13.41 4.85
C GLY A 78 -4.43 12.62 5.23
N THR A 79 -5.24 13.14 6.14
CA THR A 79 -6.56 12.57 6.46
C THR A 79 -7.46 12.56 5.22
N GLY A 80 -8.27 11.52 5.04
CA GLY A 80 -9.11 11.36 3.85
C GLY A 80 -8.41 10.87 2.58
N SER A 81 -7.08 10.77 2.56
CA SER A 81 -6.31 10.28 1.39
C SER A 81 -6.49 8.80 1.04
N GLY A 82 -7.27 8.04 1.82
CA GLY A 82 -7.45 6.60 1.60
C GLY A 82 -6.32 5.74 2.15
N LYS A 83 -5.70 6.12 3.28
CA LYS A 83 -4.68 5.31 3.98
C LYS A 83 -5.12 3.89 4.36
N THR A 84 -6.42 3.64 4.41
CA THR A 84 -6.97 2.31 4.71
C THR A 84 -6.85 1.36 3.51
N THR A 85 -6.94 1.88 2.28
CA THR A 85 -6.97 1.08 1.04
C THR A 85 -5.78 0.13 0.90
N PRO A 86 -4.51 0.53 1.15
CA PRO A 86 -3.36 -0.36 1.04
C PRO A 86 -3.43 -1.61 1.91
N PHE A 87 -4.10 -1.56 3.07
CA PHE A 87 -4.25 -2.74 3.95
C PHE A 87 -5.31 -3.72 3.43
N LEU A 88 -6.29 -3.21 2.66
CA LEU A 88 -7.38 -4.02 2.10
C LEU A 88 -6.96 -4.72 0.80
N LEU A 89 -6.21 -4.03 -0.07
CA LEU A 89 -5.84 -4.51 -1.39
C LEU A 89 -5.21 -5.92 -1.40
N PRO A 90 -4.25 -6.27 -0.51
CA PRO A 90 -3.70 -7.63 -0.45
C PRO A 90 -4.76 -8.71 -0.20
N LEU A 91 -5.79 -8.41 0.59
CA LEU A 91 -6.85 -9.36 0.93
C LEU A 91 -7.86 -9.58 -0.21
N LEU A 92 -7.83 -8.72 -1.23
CA LEU A 92 -8.68 -8.83 -2.41
C LEU A 92 -8.12 -9.78 -3.47
N LEU A 93 -6.89 -10.27 -3.29
CA LEU A 93 -6.27 -11.24 -4.19
C LEU A 93 -6.86 -12.66 -3.98
N PRO A 94 -7.20 -13.39 -5.06
CA PRO A 94 -7.71 -14.77 -4.96
C PRO A 94 -6.79 -15.70 -4.15
N GLU A 95 -5.48 -15.59 -4.32
CA GLU A 95 -4.46 -16.38 -3.61
C GLU A 95 -4.38 -16.07 -2.10
N ASN A 96 -5.00 -14.97 -1.66
CA ASN A 96 -5.08 -14.56 -0.26
C ASN A 96 -6.47 -14.81 0.36
N LYS A 97 -7.35 -15.53 -0.35
CA LYS A 97 -8.66 -15.90 0.19
C LYS A 97 -8.52 -16.64 1.52
N GLY A 98 -9.25 -16.18 2.54
CA GLY A 98 -9.22 -16.75 3.89
C GLY A 98 -8.08 -16.22 4.78
N LYS A 99 -7.18 -15.38 4.27
CA LYS A 99 -6.23 -14.63 5.09
C LYS A 99 -6.90 -13.38 5.68
N PHE A 100 -6.32 -12.84 6.75
CA PHE A 100 -6.78 -11.61 7.38
C PHE A 100 -5.60 -10.68 7.66
N ALA A 101 -5.86 -9.37 7.74
CA ALA A 101 -4.90 -8.37 8.19
C ALA A 101 -5.28 -7.90 9.59
N LEU A 102 -4.33 -7.91 10.52
CA LEU A 102 -4.51 -7.33 11.85
C LEU A 102 -4.14 -5.84 11.79
N ILE A 103 -5.14 -4.98 11.89
CA ILE A 103 -4.97 -3.53 11.92
C ILE A 103 -5.14 -3.05 13.36
N VAL A 104 -4.08 -2.49 13.93
CA VAL A 104 -4.11 -1.93 15.28
C VAL A 104 -4.32 -0.41 15.18
N SER A 105 -5.40 0.09 15.77
CA SER A 105 -5.71 1.52 15.83
C SER A 105 -6.11 1.91 17.26
N PRO A 106 -5.62 3.03 17.81
CA PRO A 106 -6.01 3.49 19.14
C PRO A 106 -7.44 4.06 19.20
N LEU A 107 -8.09 4.31 18.06
CA LEU A 107 -9.39 4.98 17.97
C LEU A 107 -10.53 3.99 17.74
N LEU A 108 -11.21 3.56 18.80
CA LEU A 108 -12.33 2.61 18.75
C LEU A 108 -13.53 3.11 17.93
N SER A 109 -13.86 4.42 18.01
CA SER A 109 -14.96 5.01 17.24
C SER A 109 -14.71 4.95 15.73
N LEU A 110 -13.47 5.18 15.31
CA LEU A 110 -13.06 5.11 13.91
C LEU A 110 -13.07 3.66 13.39
N GLN A 111 -12.72 2.68 14.23
CA GLN A 111 -12.83 1.26 13.86
C GLN A 111 -14.28 0.86 13.56
N ALA A 112 -15.23 1.29 14.39
CA ALA A 112 -16.65 0.99 14.20
C ALA A 112 -17.23 1.60 12.91
N GLU A 113 -16.70 2.74 12.48
CA GLU A 113 -17.05 3.36 11.20
C GLU A 113 -16.43 2.58 10.02
N GLN A 114 -15.16 2.18 10.14
CA GLN A 114 -14.48 1.42 9.09
C GLN A 114 -15.12 0.05 8.83
N VAL A 115 -15.63 -0.64 9.86
CA VAL A 115 -16.38 -1.89 9.69
C VAL A 115 -17.70 -1.68 8.95
N ARG A 116 -18.37 -0.52 9.12
CA ARG A 116 -19.63 -0.21 8.44
C ARG A 116 -19.49 0.12 6.96
N LEU A 117 -18.27 0.47 6.52
CA LEU A 117 -17.99 0.94 5.15
C LEU A 117 -17.44 -0.16 4.23
N ILE A 118 -17.18 -1.36 4.76
CA ILE A 118 -16.71 -2.54 4.01
C ILE A 118 -17.90 -3.46 3.75
#